data_AF-A0A532DEX7-F1
#
_entry.id   AF-A0A532DEX7-F1
#
_cell.length_a   1.000
_cell.length_b   1.000
_cell.length_c   1.000
_cell.angle_alpha   90.00
_cell.angle_beta   90.00
_cell.angle_gamma   90.00
#
_symmetry.space_group_name_H-M   'P 1'
#
loop_
_entity.id
_entity.type
_entity.pdbx_description
1 polymer ?
#
loop_
_entity_poly.entity_id
_entity_poly.type
_entity_poly.pdbx_seq_one_letter_code
_entity_poly.pdbx_strand_id
1 'polypeptide(L)'
;MFNTASAAASILDILTREEAHCDLLDQTLQQERDALRRLSVAEFPALNEQRIENLKEFESLESERAAVVQYFAEAWGLPLTTVTLQTIIDRLDTGDKRNVERCHERLTAKVRALRQDTAVNALLVAGIQTLCRKAMYLSAEALPEQGTYSSSGESQRVGIGGSMFRQRG
;
A
#
# COMPACT_ATOMS: atom_id res chain seq x y z
N MET A 1 44.54 -5.83 10.58
CA MET A 1 43.37 -5.66 11.47
C MET A 1 42.25 -5.12 10.63
N PHE A 2 41.18 -5.88 10.42
CA PHE A 2 40.01 -5.36 9.74
C PHE A 2 39.27 -4.43 10.69
N ASN A 3 38.82 -3.27 10.18
CA ASN A 3 38.26 -2.20 11.01
C ASN A 3 36.78 -2.48 11.31
N THR A 4 36.54 -3.28 12.35
CA THR A 4 35.20 -3.65 12.87
C THR A 4 34.36 -2.43 13.22
N ALA A 5 34.98 -1.36 13.74
CA ALA A 5 34.28 -0.11 14.04
C ALA A 5 33.71 0.57 12.78
N SER A 6 34.43 0.53 11.65
CA SER A 6 33.88 1.03 10.37
C SER A 6 32.70 0.19 9.89
N ALA A 7 32.75 -1.13 10.09
CA ALA A 7 31.64 -2.02 9.73
C ALA A 7 30.40 -1.74 10.58
N ALA A 8 30.59 -1.59 11.89
CA ALA A 8 29.52 -1.25 12.81
C ALA A 8 28.85 0.08 12.44
N ALA A 9 29.64 1.12 12.16
CA ALA A 9 29.12 2.44 11.80
C ALA A 9 28.29 2.40 10.51
N SER A 10 28.80 1.74 9.45
CA SER A 10 28.09 1.62 8.18
C SER A 10 26.79 0.84 8.30
N ILE A 11 26.79 -0.28 9.04
CA ILE A 11 25.57 -1.08 9.25
C ILE A 11 24.56 -0.29 10.08
N LEU A 12 25.01 0.37 11.14
CA LEU A 12 24.13 1.14 12.02
C LEU A 12 23.48 2.30 11.28
N ASP A 13 24.22 2.99 10.41
CA ASP A 13 23.68 4.06 9.57
C ASP A 13 22.56 3.55 8.65
N ILE A 14 22.80 2.46 7.92
CA ILE A 14 21.80 1.85 7.03
C ILE A 14 20.55 1.43 7.81
N LEU A 15 20.72 0.71 8.92
CA LEU A 15 19.58 0.25 9.72
C LEU A 15 18.77 1.43 10.31
N THR A 16 19.45 2.53 10.66
CA THR A 16 18.78 3.74 11.16
C THR A 16 17.98 4.42 10.06
N ARG A 17 18.51 4.49 8.83
CA ARG A 17 17.77 5.01 7.68
C ARG A 17 16.56 4.13 7.33
N GLU A 18 16.73 2.81 7.30
CA GLU A 18 15.63 1.86 7.12
C GLU A 18 14.54 2.03 8.19
N GLU A 19 14.94 2.25 9.44
CA GLU A 19 14.02 2.50 10.54
C GLU A 19 13.22 3.80 10.35
N ALA A 20 13.86 4.88 9.91
CA ALA A 20 13.20 6.14 9.63
C ALA A 20 12.19 6.02 8.47
N HIS A 21 12.55 5.27 7.41
CA HIS A 21 11.62 5.01 6.32
C HIS A 21 10.45 4.12 6.73
N CYS A 22 10.63 3.21 7.70
CA CYS A 22 9.51 2.49 8.29
C CYS A 22 8.51 3.41 8.97
N ASP A 23 9.00 4.42 9.71
CA ASP A 23 8.13 5.40 10.37
C ASP A 23 7.37 6.26 9.35
N LEU A 24 8.02 6.66 8.26
CA LEU A 24 7.38 7.40 7.18
C LEU A 24 6.29 6.55 6.50
N LEU A 25 6.56 5.28 6.22
CA LEU A 25 5.57 4.39 5.60
C LEU A 25 4.39 4.12 6.54
N ASP A 26 4.61 3.97 7.85
CA ASP A 26 3.52 3.81 8.82
C ASP A 26 2.59 5.03 8.80
N GLN A 27 3.17 6.24 8.83
CA GLN A 27 2.40 7.48 8.70
C GLN A 27 1.60 7.53 7.40
N THR A 28 2.19 7.17 6.26
CA THR A 28 1.48 7.10 4.97
C THR A 28 0.33 6.09 5.01
N LEU A 29 0.54 4.90 5.57
CA LEU A 29 -0.52 3.87 5.68
C LEU A 29 -1.66 4.31 6.60
N GLN A 30 -1.37 5.06 7.67
CA GLN A 30 -2.39 5.64 8.55
C GLN A 30 -3.21 6.72 7.82
N GLN A 31 -2.55 7.59 7.05
CA GLN A 31 -3.22 8.59 6.22
C GLN A 31 -4.09 7.95 5.13
N GLU A 32 -3.60 6.90 4.45
CA GLU A 32 -4.39 6.09 3.51
C GLU A 32 -5.65 5.52 4.19
N ARG A 33 -5.49 4.98 5.39
CA ARG A 33 -6.60 4.40 6.16
C ARG A 33 -7.67 5.44 6.50
N ASP A 34 -7.26 6.64 6.89
CA ASP A 34 -8.20 7.72 7.21
C ASP A 34 -8.85 8.33 5.97
N ALA A 35 -8.13 8.41 4.84
CA ALA A 35 -8.71 8.77 3.54
C ALA A 35 -9.74 7.74 3.07
N LEU A 36 -9.45 6.43 3.22
CA LEU A 36 -10.39 5.32 2.94
C LEU A 36 -11.65 5.42 3.79
N ARG A 37 -11.51 5.65 5.10
CA ARG A 37 -12.66 5.81 6.01
C ARG A 37 -13.54 7.00 5.65
N ARG A 38 -12.93 8.09 5.19
CA ARG A 38 -13.64 9.31 4.75
C ARG A 38 -14.13 9.25 3.30
N LEU A 39 -13.83 8.16 2.56
CA LEU A 39 -14.07 8.03 1.13
C LEU A 39 -13.51 9.21 0.31
N SER A 40 -12.37 9.75 0.74
CA SER A 40 -11.76 10.94 0.13
C SER A 40 -10.95 10.56 -1.12
N VAL A 41 -11.64 10.34 -2.24
CA VAL A 41 -11.03 9.89 -3.51
C VAL A 41 -9.92 10.84 -3.99
N ALA A 42 -10.01 12.13 -3.68
CA ALA A 42 -9.05 13.15 -4.09
C ALA A 42 -7.66 13.01 -3.44
N GLU A 43 -7.55 12.39 -2.27
CA GLU A 43 -6.28 12.23 -1.54
C GLU A 43 -5.48 10.99 -2.01
N PHE A 44 -6.14 10.01 -2.65
CA PHE A 44 -5.52 8.73 -3.02
C PHE A 44 -4.35 8.83 -3.99
N PRO A 45 -4.38 9.66 -5.05
CA PRO A 45 -3.25 9.73 -5.99
C PRO A 45 -1.95 10.13 -5.28
N ALA A 46 -2.01 11.15 -4.41
CA ALA A 46 -0.84 11.64 -3.67
C ALA A 46 -0.33 10.61 -2.65
N LEU A 47 -1.24 9.96 -1.91
CA LEU A 47 -0.87 8.92 -0.94
C LEU A 47 -0.24 7.70 -1.62
N ASN A 48 -0.77 7.29 -2.78
CA ASN A 48 -0.22 6.20 -3.55
C ASN A 48 1.16 6.55 -4.15
N GLU A 49 1.35 7.78 -4.63
CA GLU A 49 2.66 8.26 -5.09
C GLU A 49 3.70 8.20 -3.96
N GLN A 50 3.36 8.74 -2.78
CA GLN A 50 4.23 8.68 -1.60
C GLN A 50 4.55 7.23 -1.18
N ARG A 51 3.57 6.32 -1.27
CA ARG A 51 3.81 4.90 -1.01
C ARG A 51 4.78 4.27 -2.01
N ILE A 52 4.65 4.60 -3.30
CA ILE A 52 5.58 4.12 -4.34
C ILE A 52 6.99 4.65 -4.09
N GLU A 53 7.13 5.92 -3.72
CA GLU A 53 8.43 6.52 -3.36
C GLU A 53 9.08 5.82 -2.17
N ASN A 54 8.31 5.61 -1.09
CA ASN A 54 8.80 4.87 0.08
C ASN A 54 9.27 3.45 -0.29
N LEU A 55 8.53 2.74 -1.16
CA LEU A 55 8.92 1.39 -1.60
C LEU A 55 10.21 1.39 -2.44
N LYS A 56 10.39 2.39 -3.31
CA LYS A 56 11.64 2.55 -4.07
C LYS A 56 12.83 2.81 -3.15
N GLU A 57 12.63 3.60 -2.11
CA GLU A 57 13.69 3.88 -1.14
C GLU A 57 14.05 2.62 -0.34
N PHE A 58 13.07 1.80 0.04
CA PHE A 58 13.35 0.49 0.64
C PHE A 58 14.17 -0.43 -0.27
N GLU A 59 13.88 -0.46 -1.57
CA GLU A 59 14.64 -1.25 -2.54
C GLU A 59 16.09 -0.73 -2.69
N SER A 60 16.27 0.59 -2.66
CA SER A 60 17.59 1.24 -2.63
C SER A 60 18.38 0.85 -1.38
N LEU A 61 17.77 0.96 -0.20
CA LEU A 61 18.39 0.62 1.08
C LEU A 61 18.74 -0.87 1.19
N GLU A 62 17.87 -1.76 0.70
CA GLU A 62 18.16 -3.20 0.63
C GLU A 62 19.40 -3.46 -0.24
N SER A 63 19.50 -2.79 -1.37
CA SER A 63 20.64 -2.92 -2.30
C SER A 63 21.93 -2.38 -1.67
N GLU A 64 21.85 -1.24 -0.99
CA GLU A 64 22.98 -0.66 -0.26
C GLU A 64 23.44 -1.59 0.88
N ARG A 65 22.50 -2.15 1.65
CA ARG A 65 22.78 -3.11 2.71
C ARG A 65 23.46 -4.36 2.17
N ALA A 66 22.97 -4.90 1.05
CA ALA A 66 23.59 -6.05 0.39
C ALA A 66 25.03 -5.73 -0.05
N ALA A 67 25.26 -4.54 -0.62
CA ALA A 67 26.60 -4.09 -1.03
C ALA A 67 27.55 -3.95 0.17
N VAL A 68 27.09 -3.39 1.29
CA VAL A 68 27.88 -3.29 2.53
C VAL A 68 28.21 -4.66 3.12
N VAL A 69 27.23 -5.57 3.16
CA VAL A 69 27.46 -6.96 3.60
C VAL A 69 28.49 -7.64 2.72
N GLN A 70 28.38 -7.50 1.40
CA GLN A 70 29.33 -8.06 0.45
C GLN A 70 30.74 -7.47 0.65
N TYR A 71 30.86 -6.15 0.79
CA TYR A 71 32.14 -5.48 1.02
C TYR A 71 32.88 -6.03 2.25
N PHE A 72 32.18 -6.14 3.39
CA PHE A 72 32.79 -6.69 4.60
C PHE A 72 33.01 -8.20 4.53
N ALA A 73 32.16 -8.92 3.80
CA ALA A 73 32.37 -10.34 3.55
C ALA A 73 33.67 -10.58 2.77
N GLU A 74 33.91 -9.82 1.69
CA GLU A 74 35.14 -9.87 0.91
C GLU A 74 36.35 -9.48 1.77
N ALA A 75 36.25 -8.37 2.49
CA ALA A 75 37.32 -7.92 3.39
C ALA A 75 37.69 -9.00 4.41
N TRP A 76 36.70 -9.71 4.98
CA TRP A 76 36.94 -10.73 6.00
C TRP A 76 37.10 -12.16 5.48
N GLY A 77 37.21 -12.34 4.17
CA GLY A 77 37.40 -13.65 3.52
C GLY A 77 36.23 -14.61 3.74
N LEU A 78 35.00 -14.10 3.82
CA LEU A 78 33.79 -14.89 3.99
C LEU A 78 33.24 -15.40 2.65
N PRO A 79 32.62 -16.60 2.61
CA PRO A 79 31.98 -17.08 1.40
C PRO A 79 30.72 -16.28 1.06
N LEU A 80 30.76 -15.54 -0.06
CA LEU A 80 29.67 -14.66 -0.50
C LEU A 80 28.33 -15.37 -0.73
N THR A 81 28.34 -16.68 -1.02
CA THR A 81 27.13 -17.48 -1.24
C THR A 81 26.33 -17.76 0.03
N THR A 82 26.93 -17.57 1.20
CA THR A 82 26.32 -17.91 2.50
C THR A 82 26.32 -16.76 3.49
N VAL A 83 26.95 -15.64 3.15
CA VAL A 83 27.09 -14.52 4.07
C VAL A 83 25.75 -13.80 4.24
N THR A 84 25.41 -13.50 5.48
CA THR A 84 24.22 -12.74 5.85
C THR A 84 24.63 -11.51 6.65
N LEU A 85 23.72 -10.54 6.79
CA LEU A 85 23.92 -9.41 7.69
C LEU A 85 24.27 -9.88 9.12
N GLN A 86 23.59 -10.92 9.62
CA GLN A 86 23.87 -11.48 10.94
C GLN A 86 25.30 -12.03 11.04
N THR A 87 25.80 -12.68 9.98
CA THR A 87 27.20 -13.15 9.92
C THR A 87 28.19 -12.00 10.07
N ILE A 88 27.87 -10.82 9.53
CA ILE A 88 28.70 -9.63 9.67
C ILE A 88 28.61 -9.07 11.11
N ILE A 89 27.39 -8.95 11.64
CA ILE A 89 27.13 -8.50 13.02
C ILE A 89 27.86 -9.36 14.06
N ASP A 90 27.88 -10.68 13.85
CA ASP A 90 28.49 -11.63 14.79
C ASP A 90 30.01 -11.46 14.93
N ARG A 91 30.66 -10.80 13.98
CA ARG A 91 32.10 -10.53 13.98
C ARG A 91 32.47 -9.14 14.51
N LEU A 92 31.48 -8.30 14.83
CA LEU A 92 31.72 -6.99 15.43
C LEU A 92 32.19 -7.13 16.88
N ASP A 93 32.89 -6.09 17.36
CA ASP A 93 33.24 -5.99 18.76
C ASP A 93 32.00 -5.93 19.64
N THR A 94 32.08 -6.45 20.86
CA THR A 94 30.91 -6.70 21.73
C THR A 94 30.05 -5.45 21.97
N GLY A 95 30.66 -4.26 22.04
CA GLY A 95 29.92 -3.00 22.23
C GLY A 95 29.10 -2.62 20.99
N ASP A 96 29.76 -2.63 19.84
CA ASP A 96 29.17 -2.30 18.55
C ASP A 96 28.11 -3.32 18.14
N LYS A 97 28.39 -4.61 18.35
CA LYS A 97 27.46 -5.71 18.10
C LYS A 97 26.11 -5.46 18.77
N ARG A 98 26.10 -5.16 20.08
CA ARG A 98 24.86 -4.92 20.83
C ARG A 98 24.06 -3.73 20.30
N ASN A 99 24.72 -2.68 19.85
CA ASN A 99 24.05 -1.50 19.32
C ASN A 99 23.38 -1.80 17.97
N VAL A 100 24.10 -2.49 17.10
CA VAL A 100 23.59 -2.92 15.79
C VAL A 100 22.46 -3.93 15.94
N GLU A 101 22.60 -4.93 16.82
CA GLU A 101 21.54 -5.92 17.10
C GLU A 101 20.26 -5.25 17.60
N ARG A 102 20.36 -4.31 18.56
CA ARG A 102 19.20 -3.58 19.05
C ARG A 102 18.48 -2.79 17.96
N CYS A 103 19.24 -2.18 17.05
CA CYS A 103 18.66 -1.46 15.91
C CYS A 103 17.99 -2.43 14.93
N HIS A 104 18.65 -3.56 14.63
CA HIS A 104 18.11 -4.59 13.75
C HIS A 104 16.82 -5.24 14.29
N GLU A 105 16.75 -5.49 15.60
CA GLU A 105 15.56 -5.99 16.27
C GLU A 105 14.39 -4.99 16.18
N ARG A 106 14.66 -3.71 16.46
CA ARG A 106 13.66 -2.63 16.32
C ARG A 106 13.13 -2.54 14.90
N LEU A 107 14.02 -2.53 13.91
CA LEU A 107 13.65 -2.51 12.50
C LEU A 107 12.77 -3.71 12.14
N THR A 108 13.17 -4.91 12.55
CA THR A 108 12.42 -6.14 12.29
C THR A 108 11.01 -6.07 12.89
N ALA A 109 10.86 -5.50 14.09
CA ALA A 109 9.56 -5.28 14.71
C ALA A 109 8.70 -4.30 13.90
N LYS A 110 9.25 -3.17 13.44
CA LYS A 110 8.53 -2.20 12.60
C LYS A 110 8.09 -2.80 11.27
N VAL A 111 8.97 -3.53 10.58
CA VAL A 111 8.64 -4.21 9.32
C VAL A 111 7.48 -5.19 9.51
N ARG A 112 7.45 -5.92 10.64
CA ARG A 112 6.32 -6.82 10.97
C ARG A 112 5.02 -6.05 11.16
N ALA A 113 5.05 -4.91 11.87
CA ALA A 113 3.87 -4.06 12.05
C ALA A 113 3.35 -3.51 10.71
N LEU A 114 4.23 -2.96 9.87
CA LEU A 114 3.89 -2.45 8.54
C LEU A 114 3.22 -3.50 7.63
N ARG A 115 3.67 -4.76 7.70
CA ARG A 115 3.03 -5.87 6.98
C ARG A 115 1.59 -6.11 7.45
N GLN A 116 1.35 -6.01 8.75
CA GLN A 116 0.00 -6.11 9.31
C GLN A 116 -0.87 -4.93 8.89
N ASP A 117 -0.36 -3.70 8.98
CA ASP A 117 -1.10 -2.49 8.58
C ASP A 117 -1.45 -2.47 7.10
N THR A 118 -0.53 -2.92 6.24
CA THR A 118 -0.77 -3.08 4.81
C THR A 118 -1.89 -4.09 4.54
N ALA A 119 -1.94 -5.20 5.28
CA ALA A 119 -3.00 -6.21 5.15
C ALA A 119 -4.37 -5.65 5.57
N VAL A 120 -4.41 -4.84 6.64
CA VAL A 120 -5.65 -4.16 7.07
C VAL A 120 -6.14 -3.19 5.99
N ASN A 121 -5.25 -2.37 5.42
CA ASN A 121 -5.64 -1.43 4.36
C ASN A 121 -6.17 -2.16 3.12
N ALA A 122 -5.57 -3.30 2.74
CA ALA A 122 -6.07 -4.13 1.64
C ALA A 122 -7.50 -4.64 1.90
N LEU A 123 -7.80 -5.07 3.13
CA LEU A 123 -9.16 -5.51 3.52
C LEU A 123 -10.17 -4.35 3.43
N LEU A 124 -9.79 -3.14 3.88
CA LEU A 124 -10.67 -1.97 3.80
C LEU A 124 -11.01 -1.60 2.35
N VAL A 125 -10.01 -1.60 1.46
CA VAL A 125 -10.20 -1.35 0.02
C VAL A 125 -11.18 -2.37 -0.57
N ALA A 126 -11.00 -3.66 -0.29
CA ALA A 126 -11.90 -4.72 -0.77
C ALA A 126 -13.34 -4.54 -0.25
N GLY A 127 -13.50 -4.12 1.00
CA GLY A 127 -14.80 -3.78 1.59
C GLY A 127 -15.50 -2.63 0.87
N ILE A 128 -14.77 -1.53 0.63
CA ILE A 128 -15.29 -0.35 -0.11
C ILE A 128 -15.69 -0.74 -1.53
N GLN A 129 -14.87 -1.52 -2.24
CA GLN A 129 -15.20 -2.02 -3.59
C GLN A 129 -16.48 -2.86 -3.59
N THR A 130 -16.66 -3.71 -2.57
CA THR A 130 -17.88 -4.51 -2.42
C THR A 130 -19.12 -3.64 -2.19
N LEU A 131 -19.00 -2.61 -1.35
CA LEU A 131 -20.07 -1.65 -1.10
C LEU A 131 -20.45 -0.87 -2.36
N CYS A 132 -19.46 -0.32 -3.08
CA CYS A 132 -19.69 0.38 -4.34
C CYS A 132 -20.40 -0.52 -5.36
N ARG A 133 -19.96 -1.78 -5.47
CA ARG A 133 -20.59 -2.75 -6.36
C ARG A 133 -22.04 -3.02 -5.99
N LYS A 134 -22.35 -3.23 -4.70
CA LYS A 134 -23.71 -3.42 -4.22
C LYS A 134 -24.59 -2.19 -4.45
N ALA A 135 -24.06 -0.98 -4.21
CA ALA A 135 -24.78 0.26 -4.47
C ALA A 135 -25.11 0.42 -5.96
N MET A 136 -24.16 0.10 -6.86
CA MET A 136 -24.41 0.09 -8.29
C MET A 136 -25.49 -0.92 -8.68
N TYR A 137 -25.46 -2.14 -8.15
CA TYR A 137 -26.51 -3.13 -8.41
C TYR A 137 -27.89 -2.68 -7.91
N LEU A 138 -27.98 -2.14 -6.69
CA LEU A 138 -29.24 -1.61 -6.16
C LEU A 138 -29.76 -0.44 -6.98
N SER A 139 -28.88 0.44 -7.47
CA SER A 139 -29.28 1.54 -8.36
C SER A 139 -29.71 1.07 -9.76
N ALA A 140 -29.15 -0.05 -10.24
CA ALA A 140 -29.53 -0.68 -11.50
C ALA A 140 -30.88 -1.40 -11.41
N GLU A 141 -31.18 -2.03 -10.27
CA GLU A 141 -32.50 -2.65 -10.00
C GLU A 141 -33.59 -1.60 -9.64
N ALA A 142 -33.20 -0.47 -9.05
CA ALA A 142 -34.12 0.63 -8.71
C ALA A 142 -34.45 1.55 -9.89
N LEU A 143 -33.75 1.44 -11.03
CA LEU A 143 -34.22 1.99 -12.29
C LEU A 143 -35.45 1.17 -12.69
N PRO A 144 -36.65 1.78 -12.79
CA PRO A 144 -37.77 1.06 -13.36
C PRO A 144 -37.35 0.70 -14.78
N GLU A 145 -37.34 -0.60 -15.12
CA GLU A 145 -37.69 -0.97 -16.49
C GLU A 145 -38.91 -0.12 -16.81
N GLN A 146 -38.81 0.72 -17.85
CA GLN A 146 -39.88 1.61 -18.26
C GLN A 146 -41.17 0.78 -18.33
N GLY A 147 -41.93 0.87 -17.24
CA GLY A 147 -43.17 0.18 -17.02
C GLY A 147 -44.14 0.78 -18.01
N THR A 148 -44.22 0.10 -19.14
CA THR A 148 -45.25 0.15 -20.15
C THR A 148 -46.58 -0.15 -19.50
N TYR A 149 -47.13 0.77 -18.70
CA TYR A 149 -48.55 0.87 -18.38
C TYR A 149 -48.78 2.22 -17.69
N SER A 150 -49.34 3.19 -18.42
CA SER A 150 -49.99 4.32 -17.78
C SER A 150 -51.21 3.80 -17.01
N SER A 151 -51.57 4.45 -15.91
CA SER A 151 -52.82 4.24 -15.17
C SER A 151 -54.07 4.66 -15.98
N SER A 152 -53.95 4.79 -17.30
CA SER A 152 -55.04 5.13 -18.23
C SER A 152 -55.18 4.13 -19.39
N GLY A 153 -54.35 3.08 -19.47
CA GLY A 153 -54.60 1.97 -20.41
C GLY A 153 -54.63 2.35 -21.89
N GLU A 154 -53.94 3.42 -22.32
CA GLU A 154 -53.87 3.78 -23.73
C GLU A 154 -52.44 3.66 -24.27
N SER A 155 -52.26 2.69 -25.15
CA SER A 155 -51.03 2.46 -25.92
C SER A 155 -50.85 3.58 -26.94
N GLN A 156 -49.94 4.51 -26.66
CA GLN A 156 -49.61 5.60 -27.58
C GLN A 156 -48.81 5.06 -28.79
N ARG A 157 -49.53 4.56 -29.80
CA ARG A 157 -48.99 4.38 -31.16
C ARG A 157 -49.23 5.65 -31.97
N VAL A 158 -48.12 6.24 -32.43
CA VAL A 158 -47.88 6.90 -33.73
C VAL A 158 -49.04 7.70 -34.36
N GLY A 159 -48.81 8.97 -34.69
CA GLY A 159 -49.62 9.60 -35.73
C GLY A 159 -49.46 11.11 -35.85
N ILE A 160 -48.52 11.54 -36.70
CA ILE A 160 -48.54 12.86 -37.32
C ILE A 160 -49.88 13.03 -38.06
N GLY A 161 -50.66 14.05 -37.68
CA GLY A 161 -51.63 14.75 -38.53
C GLY A 161 -52.91 14.01 -38.94
N GLY A 162 -54.07 14.63 -38.66
CA GLY A 162 -55.30 14.33 -39.42
C GLY A 162 -56.60 14.44 -38.64
N SER A 163 -57.21 15.63 -38.71
CA SER A 163 -58.63 15.92 -38.93
C SER A 163 -59.75 15.02 -38.34
N MET A 164 -60.61 15.68 -37.56
CA MET A 164 -62.10 15.60 -37.50
C MET A 164 -62.80 14.24 -37.75
N PHE A 165 -63.71 13.87 -36.84
CA PHE A 165 -65.16 13.95 -37.07
C PHE A 165 -65.94 13.83 -35.74
N ARG A 166 -66.86 14.78 -35.50
CA ARG A 166 -67.96 14.65 -34.54
C ARG A 166 -69.02 13.72 -35.13
N GLN A 167 -69.64 12.88 -34.30
CA GLN A 167 -71.10 12.79 -34.28
C GLN A 167 -71.62 12.20 -32.97
N ARG A 168 -72.54 12.94 -32.34
CA ARG A 168 -73.46 12.46 -31.30
C ARG A 168 -74.63 11.75 -31.99
N GLY A 169 -75.07 10.65 -31.40
CA GLY A 169 -76.35 9.97 -31.60
C GLY A 169 -76.55 9.03 -30.44
#